data_AF-A0A1V5PLV6-F1
#
_entry.id   AF-A0A1V5PLV6-F1
#
_cell.length_a   1.000
_cell.length_b   1.000
_cell.length_c   1.000
_cell.angle_alpha   90.00
_cell.angle_beta   90.00
_cell.angle_gamma   90.00
#
_symmetry.space_group_name_H-M   'P 1'
#
loop_
_entity.id
_entity.type
_entity.pdbx_description
1 polymer ?
#
loop_
_entity_poly.entity_id
_entity_poly.type
_entity_poly.pdbx_seq_one_letter_code
_entity_poly.pdbx_strand_id
1 'polypeptide(L)'
;MIDDTIAAISTPIGDAGIGIIRLSGPLAIQVVFEIFKPKRDLNKIKSHKLIYGHIINPLTGDFVDEVLLSIMKGPKSYTREDVVEINSHSGIVVLRKILDIVLIYGVRIAQPGEFTKRAFLNGRIDLAQAEAVMDIIRARTDASLKIACEQMEGKLSKKIKDIYNRLVDLLAYIEADIDYPEDDVSPVNFLFIEEKINEIISEIEGLLANAEYGKIFREGIKVAIVGRTNVGKSSLLNALLKENRAIVTEIPGTTRDSIEEYLNLSGIPVQIIDTAGIRETIDTIEKIGVQKTREIIEKSDLILYVMDVSEDFTSKDMEILNSITSKKFILIMNKIDLPRKLKLPEHLLFNNIVEISLFKSGK
;
A
#
# COMPACT_ATOMS: atom_id res chain seq x y z
N MET A 1 17.77 -5.78 -23.69
CA MET A 1 16.39 -6.28 -23.56
C MET A 1 16.37 -7.31 -22.45
N ILE A 2 15.27 -7.44 -21.72
CA ILE A 2 15.11 -8.56 -20.80
C ILE A 2 14.60 -9.71 -21.68
N ASP A 3 15.47 -10.65 -22.02
CA ASP A 3 15.19 -11.67 -23.05
C ASP A 3 14.57 -12.95 -22.47
N ASP A 4 14.42 -13.05 -21.14
CA ASP A 4 13.79 -14.20 -20.50
C ASP A 4 12.26 -14.05 -20.40
N THR A 5 11.57 -15.18 -20.24
CA THR A 5 10.13 -15.21 -19.95
C THR A 5 9.92 -15.51 -18.49
N ILE A 6 9.03 -14.76 -17.85
CA ILE A 6 8.68 -14.94 -16.44
C ILE A 6 7.25 -15.43 -16.25
N ALA A 7 7.02 -16.15 -15.17
CA ALA A 7 5.69 -16.54 -14.71
C ALA A 7 5.50 -16.33 -13.21
N ALA A 8 4.27 -16.03 -12.80
CA ALA A 8 3.85 -16.09 -11.40
C ALA A 8 2.33 -16.26 -11.26
N ILE A 9 1.92 -16.75 -10.10
CA ILE A 9 0.53 -16.67 -9.66
C ILE A 9 0.24 -15.19 -9.33
N SER A 10 -0.73 -14.60 -10.03
CA SER A 10 -1.06 -13.17 -9.98
C SER A 10 -2.28 -12.85 -9.11
N THR A 11 -2.92 -13.87 -8.54
CA THR A 11 -4.03 -13.74 -7.58
C THR A 11 -3.55 -14.06 -6.17
N PRO A 12 -4.22 -13.54 -5.11
CA PRO A 12 -3.98 -13.98 -3.75
C PRO A 12 -4.11 -15.49 -3.59
N ILE A 13 -3.32 -16.07 -2.69
CA ILE A 13 -3.36 -17.51 -2.41
C ILE A 13 -4.50 -17.79 -1.43
N GLY A 14 -5.45 -18.62 -1.83
CA GLY A 14 -6.51 -19.10 -0.95
C GLY A 14 -7.75 -19.55 -1.72
N ASP A 15 -8.81 -19.84 -0.97
CA ASP A 15 -10.07 -20.32 -1.53
C ASP A 15 -10.81 -19.17 -2.22
N ALA A 16 -10.77 -19.19 -3.55
CA ALA A 16 -11.50 -18.26 -4.41
C ALA A 16 -12.01 -18.99 -5.64
N GLY A 17 -12.92 -18.37 -6.39
CA GLY A 17 -13.45 -18.96 -7.63
C GLY A 17 -12.41 -19.07 -8.76
N ILE A 18 -11.44 -18.14 -8.80
CA ILE A 18 -10.50 -17.99 -9.91
C ILE A 18 -9.09 -17.72 -9.36
N GLY A 19 -8.10 -18.43 -9.89
CA GLY A 19 -6.70 -18.10 -9.74
C GLY A 19 -6.05 -17.85 -11.11
N ILE A 20 -5.10 -16.92 -11.16
CA ILE A 20 -4.48 -16.50 -12.42
C ILE A 20 -2.99 -16.82 -12.38
N ILE A 21 -2.49 -17.55 -13.39
CA ILE A 21 -1.07 -17.65 -13.69
C ILE A 21 -0.78 -16.73 -14.86
N ARG A 22 0.12 -15.76 -14.65
CA ARG A 22 0.53 -14.80 -15.68
C ARG A 22 1.93 -15.14 -16.17
N LEU A 23 2.10 -15.16 -17.48
CA LEU A 23 3.38 -15.28 -18.18
C LEU A 23 3.68 -13.98 -18.92
N SER A 24 4.94 -13.58 -19.01
CA SER A 24 5.37 -12.43 -19.80
C SER A 24 6.77 -12.61 -20.36
N GLY A 25 6.93 -12.37 -21.66
CA GLY A 25 8.21 -12.49 -22.37
C GLY A 25 8.08 -13.25 -23.69
N PRO A 26 9.19 -13.46 -24.41
CA PRO A 26 9.19 -13.99 -25.78
C PRO A 26 8.64 -15.42 -25.91
N LEU A 27 8.71 -16.24 -24.86
CA LEU A 27 8.22 -17.62 -24.86
C LEU A 27 6.76 -17.73 -24.37
N ALA A 28 6.16 -16.66 -23.85
CA ALA A 28 4.87 -16.74 -23.15
C ALA A 28 3.76 -17.40 -23.99
N ILE A 29 3.69 -17.05 -25.27
CA ILE A 29 2.70 -17.61 -26.20
C ILE A 29 3.07 -19.04 -26.59
N GLN A 30 4.33 -19.30 -26.91
CA GLN A 30 4.81 -20.63 -27.32
C GLN A 30 4.55 -21.68 -26.25
N VAL A 31 4.94 -21.40 -25.00
CA VAL A 31 4.79 -22.35 -23.88
C VAL A 31 3.33 -22.76 -23.68
N VAL A 32 2.43 -21.79 -23.80
CA VAL A 32 1.00 -22.04 -23.61
C VAL A 32 0.43 -22.93 -24.70
N PHE A 33 0.90 -22.81 -25.95
CA PHE A 33 0.48 -23.70 -27.04
C PHE A 33 0.85 -25.16 -26.83
N GLU A 34 1.92 -25.44 -26.09
CA GLU A 34 2.37 -26.80 -25.78
C GLU A 34 1.51 -27.47 -24.70
N ILE A 35 0.92 -26.69 -23.79
CA ILE A 35 0.25 -27.21 -22.58
C ILE A 35 -1.27 -27.04 -22.60
N PHE A 36 -1.78 -26.18 -23.48
CA PHE A 36 -3.21 -25.84 -23.56
C PHE A 36 -3.91 -26.58 -24.70
N LYS A 37 -4.89 -27.41 -24.35
CA LYS A 37 -5.77 -28.08 -25.30
C LYS A 37 -7.10 -27.31 -25.43
N PRO A 38 -7.33 -26.65 -26.56
CA PRO A 38 -8.53 -25.85 -26.78
C PRO A 38 -9.76 -26.74 -27.03
N LYS A 39 -10.97 -26.23 -26.79
CA LYS A 39 -12.20 -26.88 -27.28
C LYS A 39 -12.53 -26.55 -28.73
N ARG A 40 -12.02 -25.42 -29.24
CA ARG A 40 -12.21 -24.94 -30.62
C ARG A 40 -10.87 -24.76 -31.30
N ASP A 41 -10.84 -24.89 -32.62
CA ASP A 41 -9.60 -24.88 -33.39
C ASP A 41 -8.77 -23.58 -33.20
N LEU A 42 -7.47 -23.71 -32.91
CA LEU A 42 -6.56 -22.61 -32.53
C LEU A 42 -6.07 -21.77 -33.72
N ASN A 43 -6.41 -22.17 -34.95
CA ASN A 43 -5.88 -21.59 -36.18
C ASN A 43 -6.18 -20.09 -36.37
N LYS A 44 -6.96 -19.45 -35.49
CA LYS A 44 -7.23 -18.00 -35.47
C LYS A 44 -7.28 -17.41 -34.05
N ILE A 45 -6.30 -17.67 -33.19
CA ILE A 45 -6.23 -16.92 -31.92
C ILE A 45 -5.96 -15.45 -32.18
N LYS A 46 -6.93 -14.62 -31.77
CA LYS A 46 -6.78 -13.16 -31.75
C LYS A 46 -6.30 -12.74 -30.36
N SER A 47 -5.40 -11.76 -30.35
CA SER A 47 -5.00 -11.04 -29.14
C SER A 47 -6.24 -10.44 -28.46
N HIS A 48 -6.25 -10.36 -27.12
CA HIS A 48 -7.33 -9.82 -26.29
C HIS A 48 -8.67 -10.57 -26.44
N LYS A 49 -8.63 -11.89 -26.56
CA LYS A 49 -9.79 -12.76 -26.54
C LYS A 49 -9.61 -13.86 -25.51
N LEU A 50 -10.71 -14.22 -24.85
CA LEU A 50 -10.76 -15.37 -23.96
C LEU A 50 -11.00 -16.65 -24.77
N ILE A 51 -10.25 -17.68 -24.43
CA ILE A 51 -10.28 -18.97 -25.11
C ILE A 51 -10.50 -20.04 -24.05
N TYR A 52 -11.55 -20.83 -24.25
CA TYR A 52 -11.86 -21.94 -23.37
C TYR A 52 -11.11 -23.20 -23.78
N GLY A 53 -10.58 -23.92 -22.79
CA GLY A 53 -9.94 -25.21 -22.99
C GLY A 53 -9.45 -25.82 -21.68
N HIS A 54 -8.47 -26.70 -21.80
CA HIS A 54 -7.94 -27.47 -20.68
C HIS A 54 -6.41 -27.37 -20.65
N ILE A 55 -5.82 -27.33 -19.46
CA ILE A 55 -4.39 -27.52 -19.28
C ILE A 55 -4.12 -29.01 -19.13
N ILE A 56 -3.17 -29.52 -19.92
CA ILE A 56 -2.73 -30.90 -19.90
C ILE A 56 -1.25 -30.92 -19.51
N ASN A 57 -0.84 -31.88 -18.68
CA ASN A 57 0.57 -32.10 -18.42
C ASN A 57 1.20 -32.77 -19.66
N PRO A 58 2.17 -32.13 -20.33
CA PRO A 58 2.77 -32.66 -21.55
C PRO A 58 3.62 -33.92 -21.31
N LEU A 59 4.12 -34.12 -20.09
CA LEU A 59 4.96 -35.27 -19.73
C LEU A 59 4.15 -36.52 -19.41
N THR A 60 2.97 -36.37 -18.79
CA THR A 60 2.14 -37.49 -18.35
C THR A 60 0.87 -37.68 -19.19
N GLY A 61 0.43 -36.64 -19.90
CA GLY A 61 -0.85 -36.59 -20.59
C GLY A 61 -2.04 -36.32 -19.66
N ASP A 62 -1.81 -36.10 -18.36
CA ASP A 62 -2.88 -35.92 -17.38
C ASP A 62 -3.60 -34.59 -17.56
N PHE A 63 -4.92 -34.63 -17.38
CA PHE A 63 -5.73 -33.44 -17.22
C PHE A 63 -5.40 -32.73 -15.91
N VAL A 64 -5.09 -31.43 -15.98
CA VAL A 64 -4.75 -30.61 -14.82
C VAL A 64 -5.94 -29.76 -14.38
N ASP A 65 -6.48 -28.95 -15.30
CA ASP A 65 -7.62 -28.09 -15.03
C ASP A 65 -8.35 -27.63 -16.30
N GLU A 66 -9.60 -27.21 -16.14
CA GLU A 66 -10.42 -26.50 -17.11
C GLU A 66 -10.23 -24.99 -16.93
N VAL A 67 -9.80 -24.29 -17.99
CA VAL A 67 -9.31 -22.90 -17.87
C VAL A 67 -9.84 -21.97 -18.97
N LEU A 68 -9.80 -20.67 -18.67
CA LEU A 68 -9.89 -19.62 -19.69
C LEU A 68 -8.51 -19.00 -19.92
N LEU A 69 -8.10 -18.98 -21.18
CA LEU A 69 -6.82 -18.40 -21.60
C LEU A 69 -7.03 -17.02 -22.22
N SER A 70 -6.22 -16.04 -21.82
CA SER A 70 -6.12 -14.72 -22.45
C SER A 70 -4.72 -14.51 -23.02
N ILE A 71 -4.62 -14.23 -24.32
CA ILE A 71 -3.35 -13.90 -24.97
C ILE A 71 -3.35 -12.42 -25.34
N MET A 72 -2.32 -11.69 -24.89
CA MET A 72 -2.10 -10.27 -25.16
C MET A 72 -0.75 -10.09 -25.85
N LYS A 73 -0.78 -9.94 -27.17
CA LYS A 73 0.43 -9.68 -27.96
C LYS A 73 1.01 -8.30 -27.68
N GLY A 74 2.33 -8.21 -27.50
CA GLY A 74 3.06 -6.96 -27.40
C GLY A 74 2.90 -6.09 -28.66
N PRO A 75 2.95 -4.74 -28.56
CA PRO A 75 3.13 -3.93 -27.35
C PRO A 75 1.82 -3.68 -26.57
N LYS A 76 0.70 -4.28 -26.96
CA LYS A 76 -0.62 -4.05 -26.35
C LYS A 76 -0.83 -5.00 -25.16
N SER A 77 0.03 -4.92 -24.16
CA SER A 77 -0.04 -5.76 -22.97
C SER A 77 0.48 -4.99 -21.75
N TYR A 78 0.25 -5.51 -20.54
CA TYR A 78 0.70 -4.85 -19.30
C TYR A 78 2.21 -4.57 -19.30
N THR A 79 3.05 -5.49 -19.73
CA THR A 79 4.50 -5.28 -19.78
C THR A 79 5.00 -4.74 -21.11
N ARG A 80 4.13 -4.58 -22.12
CA ARG A 80 4.47 -4.36 -23.55
C ARG A 80 5.19 -5.53 -24.24
N GLU A 81 5.39 -6.65 -23.55
CA GLU A 81 5.84 -7.91 -24.17
C GLU A 81 4.63 -8.77 -24.56
N ASP A 82 4.85 -9.95 -25.11
CA ASP A 82 3.80 -10.95 -25.15
C ASP A 82 3.45 -11.39 -23.72
N VAL A 83 2.17 -11.34 -23.38
CA VAL A 83 1.63 -11.73 -22.08
C VAL A 83 0.54 -12.77 -22.28
N VAL A 84 0.55 -13.79 -21.44
CA VAL A 84 -0.52 -14.79 -21.38
C VAL A 84 -1.03 -14.92 -19.95
N GLU A 85 -2.35 -14.99 -19.80
CA GLU A 85 -2.99 -15.26 -18.51
C GLU A 85 -3.82 -16.54 -18.60
N ILE A 86 -3.51 -17.49 -17.73
CA ILE A 86 -4.23 -18.74 -17.52
C ILE A 86 -5.14 -18.52 -16.31
N ASN A 87 -6.46 -18.46 -16.56
CA ASN A 87 -7.47 -18.31 -15.53
C ASN A 87 -8.01 -19.71 -15.18
N SER A 88 -7.51 -20.26 -14.08
CA SER A 88 -7.83 -21.60 -13.56
C SER A 88 -8.69 -21.49 -12.30
N HIS A 89 -9.12 -22.63 -11.76
CA HIS A 89 -9.65 -22.68 -10.40
C HIS A 89 -8.58 -22.26 -9.37
N SER A 90 -8.98 -21.59 -8.27
CA SER A 90 -8.03 -21.01 -7.30
C SER A 90 -7.42 -22.01 -6.30
N GLY A 91 -7.44 -23.31 -6.61
CA GLY A 91 -6.85 -24.33 -5.73
C GLY A 91 -5.32 -24.21 -5.72
N ILE A 92 -4.70 -24.08 -4.54
CA ILE A 92 -3.23 -23.94 -4.42
C ILE A 92 -2.46 -25.07 -5.12
N VAL A 93 -2.99 -26.30 -5.09
CA VAL A 93 -2.39 -27.45 -5.76
C VAL A 93 -2.48 -27.30 -7.28
N VAL A 94 -3.62 -26.83 -7.80
CA VAL A 94 -3.84 -26.61 -9.24
C VAL A 94 -2.93 -25.50 -9.76
N LEU A 95 -2.90 -24.36 -9.07
CA LEU A 95 -2.06 -23.22 -9.44
C LEU A 95 -0.57 -23.58 -9.44
N ARG A 96 -0.10 -24.33 -8.43
CA ARG A 96 1.28 -24.83 -8.38
C ARG A 96 1.58 -25.79 -9.52
N LYS A 97 0.71 -26.76 -9.79
CA LYS A 97 0.88 -27.70 -10.91
C LYS A 97 1.01 -26.98 -12.25
N ILE A 98 0.13 -26.01 -12.53
CA ILE A 98 0.19 -25.23 -13.78
C ILE A 98 1.48 -24.41 -13.84
N LEU A 99 1.89 -23.78 -12.73
CA LEU A 99 3.15 -23.04 -12.67
C LEU A 99 4.34 -23.96 -12.92
N ASP A 100 4.42 -25.10 -12.25
CA ASP A 100 5.51 -26.08 -12.41
C ASP A 100 5.62 -26.56 -13.86
N ILE A 101 4.49 -26.83 -14.53
CA ILE A 101 4.45 -27.19 -15.95
C ILE A 101 5.05 -26.08 -16.82
N VAL A 102 4.70 -24.82 -16.58
CA VAL A 102 5.22 -23.67 -17.33
C VAL A 102 6.73 -23.51 -17.13
N LEU A 103 7.24 -23.72 -15.92
CA LEU A 103 8.66 -23.59 -15.58
C LEU A 103 9.55 -24.60 -16.34
N ILE A 104 9.03 -25.79 -16.68
CA ILE A 104 9.77 -26.81 -17.44
C ILE A 104 10.21 -26.29 -18.82
N TYR A 105 9.47 -25.34 -19.41
CA TYR A 105 9.76 -24.78 -20.72
C TYR A 105 10.75 -23.59 -20.69
N GLY A 106 11.60 -23.50 -19.67
CA GLY A 106 12.59 -22.43 -19.54
C GLY A 106 12.02 -21.09 -19.12
N VAL A 107 10.79 -21.07 -18.59
CA VAL A 107 10.19 -19.90 -17.96
C VAL A 107 10.71 -19.78 -16.53
N ARG A 108 11.07 -18.57 -16.09
CA ARG A 108 11.56 -18.31 -14.74
C ARG A 108 10.44 -17.81 -13.83
N ILE A 109 10.51 -18.09 -12.53
CA ILE A 109 9.62 -17.45 -11.55
C ILE A 109 9.92 -15.94 -11.50
N ALA A 110 8.88 -15.12 -11.62
CA ALA A 110 8.99 -13.67 -11.52
C ALA A 110 9.44 -13.22 -10.12
N GLN A 111 10.29 -12.21 -10.05
CA GLN A 111 10.64 -11.53 -8.80
C GLN A 111 9.48 -10.61 -8.34
N PRO A 112 9.45 -10.22 -7.05
CA PRO A 112 8.48 -9.25 -6.55
C PRO A 112 8.49 -7.95 -7.39
N GLY A 113 7.32 -7.56 -7.89
CA GLY A 113 7.15 -6.36 -8.72
C GLY A 113 7.71 -6.46 -10.15
N GLU A 114 8.22 -7.62 -10.59
CA GLU A 114 8.93 -7.72 -11.86
C GLU A 114 8.06 -7.38 -13.09
N PHE A 115 6.79 -7.77 -13.11
CA PHE A 115 5.87 -7.39 -14.21
C PHE A 115 5.73 -5.87 -14.33
N THR A 116 5.57 -5.16 -13.21
CA THR A 116 5.46 -3.69 -13.18
C THR A 116 6.80 -3.05 -13.56
N LYS A 117 7.92 -3.62 -13.11
CA LYS A 117 9.26 -3.20 -13.52
C LYS A 117 9.44 -3.31 -15.05
N ARG A 118 9.00 -4.40 -15.68
CA ARG A 118 9.05 -4.55 -17.14
C ARG A 118 8.15 -3.54 -17.86
N ALA A 119 6.96 -3.28 -17.33
CA ALA A 119 6.08 -2.22 -17.86
C ALA A 119 6.77 -0.84 -17.85
N PHE A 120 7.51 -0.53 -16.77
CA PHE A 120 8.32 0.68 -16.66
C PHE A 120 9.48 0.70 -17.67
N LEU A 121 10.30 -0.36 -17.70
CA LEU A 121 11.47 -0.45 -18.59
C LEU A 121 11.09 -0.39 -20.07
N ASN A 122 9.92 -0.93 -20.43
CA ASN A 122 9.40 -0.86 -21.79
C ASN A 122 8.65 0.46 -22.08
N GLY A 123 8.65 1.42 -21.15
CA GLY A 123 8.11 2.77 -21.31
C GLY A 123 6.58 2.85 -21.33
N ARG A 124 5.87 1.83 -20.82
CA ARG A 124 4.39 1.86 -20.70
C ARG A 124 3.94 2.83 -19.63
N ILE A 125 4.68 2.85 -18.54
CA ILE A 125 4.43 3.64 -17.35
C ILE A 125 5.76 4.26 -16.91
N ASP A 126 5.72 5.38 -16.20
CA ASP A 126 6.88 5.92 -15.50
C ASP A 126 6.98 5.38 -14.05
N LEU A 127 7.98 5.84 -13.30
CA LEU A 127 8.24 5.36 -11.94
C LEU A 127 7.13 5.76 -10.97
N ALA A 128 6.58 6.96 -11.08
CA ALA A 128 5.49 7.42 -10.21
C ALA A 128 4.22 6.60 -10.45
N GLN A 129 3.92 6.24 -11.70
CA GLN A 129 2.83 5.34 -12.05
C GLN A 129 3.08 3.91 -11.56
N ALA A 130 4.33 3.43 -11.63
CA ALA A 130 4.70 2.11 -11.10
C ALA A 130 4.49 2.01 -9.59
N GLU A 131 4.84 3.05 -8.82
CA GLU A 131 4.55 3.14 -7.39
C GLU A 131 3.05 3.17 -7.11
N ALA A 132 2.29 3.92 -7.91
CA ALA A 132 0.85 4.05 -7.77
C ALA A 132 0.10 2.72 -7.89
N VAL A 133 0.63 1.76 -8.67
CA VAL A 133 0.06 0.39 -8.74
C VAL A 133 0.03 -0.26 -7.35
N MET A 134 1.12 -0.13 -6.58
CA MET A 134 1.18 -0.67 -5.22
C MET A 134 0.28 0.09 -4.26
N ASP A 135 0.18 1.41 -4.42
CA ASP A 135 -0.70 2.25 -3.59
C ASP A 135 -2.18 1.90 -3.82
N ILE A 136 -2.60 1.60 -5.06
CA ILE A 136 -3.95 1.11 -5.37
C ILE A 136 -4.21 -0.23 -4.66
N ILE A 137 -3.27 -1.18 -4.74
CA ILE A 137 -3.42 -2.51 -4.13
C ILE A 137 -3.51 -2.42 -2.60
N ARG A 138 -2.79 -1.47 -2.00
CA ARG A 138 -2.71 -1.30 -0.53
C ARG A 138 -3.73 -0.33 0.04
N ALA A 139 -4.45 0.42 -0.80
CA ALA A 139 -5.41 1.43 -0.37
C ALA A 139 -6.39 0.88 0.67
N ARG A 140 -6.55 1.61 1.77
CA ARG A 140 -7.43 1.23 2.90
C ARG A 140 -8.65 2.14 3.04
N THR A 141 -8.65 3.27 2.34
CA THR A 141 -9.73 4.26 2.32
C THR A 141 -10.01 4.73 0.90
N ASP A 142 -11.23 5.18 0.62
CA ASP A 142 -11.58 5.72 -0.70
C ASP A 142 -10.72 6.92 -1.10
N ALA A 143 -10.32 7.74 -0.12
CA ALA A 143 -9.43 8.87 -0.35
C ALA A 143 -8.03 8.41 -0.79
N SER A 144 -7.46 7.40 -0.11
CA SER A 144 -6.16 6.81 -0.50
C SER A 144 -6.21 6.19 -1.89
N LEU A 145 -7.30 5.47 -2.20
CA LEU A 145 -7.52 4.86 -3.52
C LEU A 145 -7.61 5.92 -4.62
N LYS A 146 -8.38 6.99 -4.37
CA LYS A 146 -8.54 8.09 -5.33
C LYS A 146 -7.19 8.74 -5.67
N ILE A 147 -6.37 9.05 -4.65
CA ILE A 147 -5.04 9.63 -4.84
C ILE A 147 -4.16 8.69 -5.68
N ALA A 148 -4.15 7.40 -5.36
CA ALA A 148 -3.38 6.40 -6.09
C ALA A 148 -3.84 6.26 -7.55
N CYS A 149 -5.15 6.29 -7.81
CA CYS A 149 -5.70 6.29 -9.17
C CYS A 149 -5.28 7.54 -9.97
N GLU A 150 -5.35 8.74 -9.38
CA GLU A 150 -4.91 9.98 -10.05
C GLU A 150 -3.40 9.94 -10.38
N GLN A 151 -2.58 9.35 -9.51
CA GLN A 151 -1.15 9.15 -9.77
C GLN A 151 -0.92 8.11 -10.87
N MET A 152 -1.68 7.01 -10.89
CA MET A 152 -1.63 6.00 -11.95
C MET A 152 -2.04 6.56 -13.32
N GLU A 153 -2.97 7.51 -13.38
CA GLU A 153 -3.33 8.25 -14.59
C GLU A 153 -2.23 9.24 -15.07
N GLY A 154 -1.14 9.36 -14.32
CA GLY A 154 0.02 10.17 -14.67
C GLY A 154 -0.15 11.66 -14.38
N LYS A 155 -1.04 12.04 -13.45
CA LYS A 155 -1.27 13.46 -13.11
C LYS A 155 0.00 14.14 -12.58
N LEU A 156 0.75 13.47 -11.69
CA LEU A 156 2.04 13.96 -11.20
C LEU A 156 3.08 14.00 -12.33
N SER A 157 3.16 12.92 -13.11
CA SER A 157 4.11 12.78 -14.22
C SER A 157 3.96 13.88 -15.27
N LYS A 158 2.72 14.28 -15.59
CA LYS A 158 2.44 15.40 -16.50
C LYS A 158 2.99 16.71 -15.96
N LYS A 159 2.78 17.00 -14.67
CA LYS A 159 3.32 18.22 -14.03
C LYS A 159 4.84 18.24 -14.02
N ILE A 160 5.47 17.14 -13.61
CA ILE A 160 6.94 17.03 -13.61
C ILE A 160 7.51 17.16 -15.02
N LYS A 161 6.86 16.57 -16.01
CA LYS A 161 7.28 16.67 -17.41
C LYS A 161 7.15 18.10 -17.95
N ASP A 162 6.11 18.83 -17.56
CA ASP A 162 5.95 20.24 -17.93
C ASP A 162 7.08 21.10 -17.37
N ILE A 163 7.38 20.95 -16.07
CA ILE A 163 8.51 21.60 -15.40
C ILE A 163 9.83 21.24 -16.09
N TYR A 164 10.05 19.94 -16.36
CA TYR A 164 11.25 19.46 -17.04
C TYR A 164 11.42 20.09 -18.43
N ASN A 165 10.35 20.13 -19.23
CA ASN A 165 10.41 20.73 -20.56
C ASN A 165 10.76 22.23 -20.49
N ARG A 166 10.16 22.98 -19.55
CA ARG A 166 10.49 24.40 -19.33
C ARG A 166 11.95 24.59 -18.94
N LEU A 167 12.51 23.70 -18.12
CA LEU A 167 13.94 23.73 -17.78
C LEU A 167 14.83 23.41 -18.97
N VAL A 168 14.45 22.46 -19.82
CA VAL A 168 15.17 22.13 -21.07
C VAL A 168 15.14 23.32 -22.03
N ASP A 169 14.01 23.99 -22.17
CA ASP A 169 13.89 25.18 -23.01
C ASP A 169 14.83 26.30 -22.51
N LEU A 170 14.82 26.58 -21.20
CA LEU A 170 15.73 27.56 -20.59
C LEU A 170 17.19 27.18 -20.76
N LEU A 171 17.54 25.89 -20.63
CA LEU A 171 18.89 25.41 -20.86
C LEU A 171 19.31 25.63 -22.32
N ALA A 172 18.45 25.33 -23.28
CA ALA A 172 18.72 25.55 -24.70
C ALA A 172 18.96 27.04 -25.02
N TYR A 173 18.24 27.96 -24.35
CA TYR A 173 18.48 29.39 -24.48
C TYR A 173 19.87 29.80 -23.99
N ILE A 174 20.33 29.25 -22.86
CA ILE A 174 21.66 29.55 -22.29
C ILE A 174 22.76 28.93 -23.16
N GLU A 175 22.59 27.68 -23.60
CA GLU A 175 23.56 26.99 -24.46
C GLU A 175 23.76 27.73 -25.79
N ALA A 176 22.69 28.23 -26.42
CA ALA A 176 22.78 28.98 -27.67
C ALA A 176 23.62 30.27 -27.54
N ASP A 177 23.51 30.98 -26.41
CA ASP A 177 24.29 32.20 -26.12
C ASP A 177 25.77 31.91 -25.87
N ILE A 178 26.06 30.79 -25.21
CA ILE A 178 27.44 30.34 -24.97
C ILE A 178 28.13 29.92 -26.27
N ASP A 179 27.41 29.18 -27.14
CA ASP A 179 27.98 28.63 -28.36
C ASP A 179 28.12 29.67 -29.49
N TYR A 180 27.26 30.70 -29.52
CA TYR A 180 27.21 31.70 -30.58
C TYR A 180 27.18 33.16 -30.06
N PRO A 181 28.22 33.60 -29.33
CA PRO A 181 28.24 34.95 -28.73
C PRO A 181 28.34 36.10 -29.76
N GLU A 182 28.71 35.81 -31.02
CA GLU A 182 28.85 36.81 -32.09
C GLU A 182 27.71 36.79 -33.12
N ASP A 183 26.83 35.78 -33.08
CA ASP A 183 25.61 35.84 -33.87
C ASP A 183 24.63 36.78 -33.16
N ASP A 184 24.14 37.80 -33.86
CA ASP A 184 23.29 38.93 -33.41
C ASP A 184 21.88 38.48 -32.90
N VAL A 185 21.78 37.27 -32.37
CA VAL A 185 20.61 36.76 -31.64
C VAL A 185 20.57 37.51 -30.31
N SER A 186 19.47 38.22 -30.06
CA SER A 186 19.35 39.18 -28.96
C SER A 186 19.98 38.67 -27.65
N PRO A 187 20.82 39.47 -26.96
CA PRO A 187 21.59 39.01 -25.80
C PRO A 187 20.68 38.38 -24.76
N VAL A 188 21.10 37.25 -24.19
CA VAL A 188 20.31 36.54 -23.18
C VAL A 188 19.88 37.49 -22.08
N ASN A 189 18.56 37.61 -21.93
CA ASN A 189 17.99 38.40 -20.85
C ASN A 189 17.99 37.58 -19.56
N PHE A 190 19.06 37.70 -18.78
CA PHE A 190 19.20 37.02 -17.49
C PHE A 190 18.04 37.31 -16.53
N LEU A 191 17.44 38.51 -16.59
CA LEU A 191 16.26 38.84 -15.76
C LEU A 191 15.05 38.00 -16.16
N PHE A 192 14.86 37.75 -17.45
CA PHE A 192 13.80 36.86 -17.94
C PHE A 192 14.02 35.42 -17.49
N ILE A 193 15.25 34.92 -17.56
CA ILE A 193 15.59 33.58 -17.09
C ILE A 193 15.35 33.45 -15.59
N GLU A 194 15.80 34.43 -14.80
CA GLU A 194 15.60 34.46 -13.35
C GLU A 194 14.10 34.46 -12.99
N GLU A 195 13.29 35.27 -13.68
CA GLU A 195 11.83 35.27 -13.51
C GLU A 195 11.23 33.87 -13.76
N LYS A 196 11.62 33.22 -14.86
CA LYS A 196 11.12 31.88 -15.23
C LYS A 196 11.56 30.80 -14.25
N ILE A 197 12.79 30.86 -13.74
CA ILE A 197 13.28 29.94 -12.72
C ILE A 197 12.48 30.13 -11.42
N ASN A 198 12.23 31.38 -11.00
CA ASN A 198 11.45 31.67 -9.80
C ASN A 198 10.00 31.17 -9.91
N GLU A 199 9.37 31.27 -11.09
CA GLU A 199 8.06 30.65 -11.35
C GLU A 199 8.11 29.12 -11.16
N ILE A 200 9.14 28.45 -11.68
CA ILE A 200 9.32 26.99 -11.53
C ILE A 200 9.54 26.61 -10.05
N ILE A 201 10.37 27.35 -9.33
CA ILE A 201 10.62 27.13 -7.90
C ILE A 201 9.31 27.23 -7.11
N SER A 202 8.53 28.29 -7.33
CA SER A 202 7.24 28.48 -6.65
C SER A 202 6.26 27.33 -6.92
N GLU A 203 6.23 26.80 -8.15
CA GLU A 203 5.44 25.63 -8.49
C GLU A 203 5.90 24.37 -7.74
N ILE A 204 7.21 24.12 -7.68
CA ILE A 204 7.80 22.99 -6.95
C ILE A 204 7.51 23.12 -5.45
N GLU A 205 7.65 24.31 -4.86
CA GLU A 205 7.31 24.57 -3.47
C GLU A 205 5.83 24.29 -3.18
N GLY A 206 4.93 24.65 -4.10
CA GLY A 206 3.50 24.30 -4.00
C GLY A 206 3.24 22.79 -4.04
N LEU A 207 4.03 22.03 -4.79
CA LEU A 207 3.96 20.56 -4.77
C LEU A 207 4.47 19.99 -3.44
N LEU A 208 5.58 20.52 -2.92
CA LEU A 208 6.19 20.09 -1.67
C LEU A 208 5.32 20.39 -0.44
N ALA A 209 4.61 21.53 -0.43
CA ALA A 209 3.72 21.91 0.66
C ALA A 209 2.61 20.88 0.94
N ASN A 210 2.23 20.08 -0.06
CA ASN A 210 1.19 19.07 0.04
C ASN A 210 1.72 17.63 0.21
N ALA A 211 3.04 17.44 0.21
CA ALA A 211 3.66 16.12 0.23
C ALA A 211 3.39 15.35 1.53
N GLU A 212 3.39 16.06 2.68
CA GLU A 212 3.14 15.44 3.99
C GLU A 212 1.71 14.88 4.07
N TYR A 213 0.71 15.61 3.57
CA TYR A 213 -0.66 15.11 3.48
C TYR A 213 -0.74 13.88 2.58
N GLY A 214 -0.11 13.91 1.40
CA GLY A 214 -0.05 12.76 0.50
C GLY A 214 0.56 11.52 1.15
N LYS A 215 1.58 11.70 1.99
CA LYS A 215 2.19 10.61 2.77
C LYS A 215 1.20 10.04 3.79
N ILE A 216 0.48 10.89 4.53
CA ILE A 216 -0.53 10.47 5.51
C ILE A 216 -1.64 9.63 4.85
N PHE A 217 -2.14 10.03 3.68
CA PHE A 217 -3.16 9.23 2.98
C PHE A 217 -2.63 7.88 2.46
N ARG A 218 -1.34 7.78 2.17
CA ARG A 218 -0.72 6.57 1.61
C ARG A 218 -0.29 5.57 2.68
N GLU A 219 0.43 6.04 3.69
CA GLU A 219 1.00 5.21 4.75
C GLU A 219 0.04 5.06 5.94
N GLY A 220 -0.87 6.01 6.10
CA GLY A 220 -1.73 6.12 7.27
C GLY A 220 -1.02 6.70 8.49
N ILE A 221 -1.73 6.74 9.60
CA ILE A 221 -1.22 7.17 10.90
C ILE A 221 -1.19 5.97 11.84
N LYS A 222 -0.04 5.72 12.45
CA LYS A 222 0.14 4.68 13.46
C LYS A 222 -0.27 5.18 14.83
N VAL A 223 -1.27 4.53 15.41
CA VAL A 223 -1.83 4.90 16.71
C VAL A 223 -1.66 3.75 17.70
N ALA A 224 -1.04 4.03 18.84
CA ALA A 224 -0.99 3.11 19.97
C ALA A 224 -2.00 3.50 21.05
N ILE A 225 -2.64 2.50 21.66
CA ILE A 225 -3.52 2.70 22.82
C ILE A 225 -2.78 2.20 24.07
N VAL A 226 -2.41 3.12 24.95
CA VAL A 226 -1.64 2.81 26.16
C VAL A 226 -2.41 3.19 27.43
N GLY A 227 -2.07 2.59 28.56
CA GLY A 227 -2.77 2.79 29.83
C GLY A 227 -2.64 1.59 30.74
N ARG A 228 -3.03 1.73 32.01
CA ARG A 228 -3.06 0.62 32.97
C ARG A 228 -4.04 -0.47 32.53
N THR A 229 -3.99 -1.64 33.18
CA THR A 229 -5.01 -2.68 33.00
C THR A 229 -6.38 -2.16 33.42
N ASN A 230 -7.46 -2.61 32.77
CA ASN A 230 -8.86 -2.28 33.13
C ASN A 230 -9.30 -0.81 33.03
N VAL A 231 -8.48 0.09 32.49
CA VAL A 231 -8.85 1.50 32.21
C VAL A 231 -9.81 1.67 31.02
N GLY A 232 -10.06 0.60 30.26
CA GLY A 232 -10.99 0.59 29.12
C GLY A 232 -10.37 0.63 27.72
N LYS A 233 -9.08 0.28 27.58
CA LYS A 233 -8.38 0.20 26.27
C LYS A 233 -9.12 -0.65 25.24
N SER A 234 -9.58 -1.84 25.64
CA SER A 234 -10.31 -2.77 24.75
C SER A 234 -11.69 -2.26 24.38
N SER A 235 -12.37 -1.58 25.31
CA SER A 235 -13.65 -0.92 25.04
C SER A 235 -13.49 0.21 24.04
N LEU A 236 -12.42 1.01 24.16
CA LEU A 236 -12.11 2.09 23.23
C LEU A 236 -11.85 1.54 21.83
N LEU A 237 -10.98 0.52 21.72
CA LEU A 237 -10.68 -0.13 20.44
C LEU A 237 -11.96 -0.65 19.78
N ASN A 238 -12.79 -1.37 20.53
CA ASN A 238 -14.04 -1.92 19.99
C ASN A 238 -15.03 -0.83 19.58
N ALA A 239 -15.13 0.28 20.32
CA ALA A 239 -15.97 1.40 19.94
C ALA A 239 -15.49 2.04 18.62
N LEU A 240 -14.18 2.29 18.52
CA LEU A 240 -13.56 2.83 17.31
C LEU A 240 -13.75 1.91 16.09
N LEU A 241 -13.56 0.60 16.27
CA LEU A 241 -13.72 -0.39 15.20
C LEU A 241 -15.18 -0.58 14.76
N LYS A 242 -16.17 -0.37 15.63
CA LYS A 242 -17.57 -0.50 15.24
C LYS A 242 -18.03 0.64 14.32
N GLU A 243 -17.55 1.85 14.57
CA GLU A 243 -17.99 3.04 13.83
C GLU A 243 -17.14 3.32 12.58
N ASN A 244 -15.83 3.09 12.67
CA ASN A 244 -14.87 3.58 11.68
C ASN A 244 -14.02 2.47 11.06
N ARG A 245 -14.47 1.21 11.03
CA ARG A 245 -13.69 0.14 10.40
C ARG A 245 -13.39 0.51 8.95
N ALA A 246 -12.11 0.56 8.59
CA ALA A 246 -11.76 0.59 7.19
C ALA A 246 -12.32 -0.69 6.54
N ILE A 247 -12.82 -0.60 5.31
CA ILE A 247 -13.25 -1.78 4.56
C ILE A 247 -11.99 -2.57 4.23
N VAL A 248 -11.63 -3.50 5.10
CA VAL A 248 -10.61 -4.51 4.85
C VAL A 248 -11.34 -5.78 4.50
N THR A 249 -11.19 -6.23 3.26
CA THR A 249 -11.47 -7.62 2.92
C THR A 249 -10.49 -8.49 3.67
N GLU A 250 -10.98 -9.59 4.26
CA GLU A 250 -10.10 -10.67 4.70
C GLU A 250 -9.34 -11.13 3.45
N ILE A 251 -8.04 -10.80 3.35
CA ILE A 251 -7.20 -11.31 2.27
C ILE A 251 -6.80 -12.72 2.70
N PRO A 252 -7.30 -13.79 2.06
CA PRO A 252 -6.84 -15.13 2.37
C PRO A 252 -5.34 -15.20 2.09
N GLY A 253 -4.58 -15.80 3.01
CA GLY A 253 -3.15 -16.07 2.80
C GLY A 253 -2.17 -14.97 3.19
N THR A 254 -2.58 -13.86 3.82
CA THR A 254 -1.61 -13.04 4.57
C THR A 254 -1.18 -13.80 5.81
N THR A 255 0.02 -14.36 5.77
CA THR A 255 0.63 -15.18 6.81
C THR A 255 0.56 -14.53 8.19
N ARG A 256 0.04 -15.29 9.16
CA ARG A 256 0.50 -15.42 10.56
C ARG A 256 1.48 -14.34 11.01
N ASP A 257 0.97 -13.18 11.42
CA ASP A 257 1.49 -12.31 12.48
C ASP A 257 0.60 -11.06 12.54
N SER A 258 -0.05 -10.83 13.69
CA SER A 258 -0.92 -9.69 14.02
C SER A 258 -2.05 -9.36 13.02
N ILE A 259 -3.31 -9.51 13.45
CA ILE A 259 -4.43 -8.82 12.80
C ILE A 259 -4.22 -7.32 13.05
N GLU A 260 -3.56 -6.64 12.13
CA GLU A 260 -3.45 -5.19 12.12
C GLU A 260 -4.85 -4.61 11.80
N GLU A 261 -5.41 -3.85 12.74
CA GLU A 261 -6.74 -3.27 12.56
C GLU A 261 -6.61 -1.83 12.06
N TYR A 262 -7.30 -1.54 10.96
CA TYR A 262 -7.32 -0.22 10.33
C TYR A 262 -8.67 0.46 10.54
N LEU A 263 -8.62 1.74 10.90
CA LEU A 263 -9.76 2.64 10.95
C LEU A 263 -9.71 3.62 9.77
N ASN A 264 -10.86 4.06 9.29
CA ASN A 264 -11.00 5.16 8.36
C ASN A 264 -11.52 6.38 9.12
N LEU A 265 -10.65 7.34 9.42
CA LEU A 265 -11.04 8.60 10.05
C LEU A 265 -11.01 9.71 9.02
N SER A 266 -12.19 10.13 8.55
CA SER A 266 -12.33 11.21 7.54
C SER A 266 -11.49 11.00 6.27
N GLY A 267 -11.34 9.74 5.83
CA GLY A 267 -10.53 9.37 4.68
C GLY A 267 -9.08 9.00 5.00
N ILE A 268 -8.60 9.24 6.22
CA ILE A 268 -7.24 8.90 6.64
C ILE A 268 -7.22 7.46 7.19
N PRO A 269 -6.37 6.58 6.67
CA PRO A 269 -6.16 5.27 7.25
C PRO A 269 -5.41 5.40 8.58
N VAL A 270 -5.97 4.84 9.64
CA VAL A 270 -5.37 4.84 10.97
C VAL A 270 -5.13 3.39 11.40
N GLN A 271 -3.86 3.03 11.54
CA GLN A 271 -3.44 1.70 11.96
C GLN A 271 -3.37 1.65 13.49
N ILE A 272 -4.14 0.78 14.12
CA ILE A 272 -4.00 0.54 15.55
C ILE A 272 -2.91 -0.52 15.77
N ILE A 273 -1.80 -0.09 16.37
CA ILE A 273 -0.71 -0.99 16.74
C ILE A 273 -1.11 -1.71 18.05
N ASP A 274 -0.90 -3.03 18.10
CA ASP A 274 -1.01 -3.90 19.29
C ASP A 274 -2.42 -4.42 19.66
N THR A 275 -3.09 -5.07 18.71
CA THR A 275 -4.40 -5.73 18.96
C THR A 275 -4.31 -6.98 19.84
N ALA A 276 -3.14 -7.60 19.97
CA ALA A 276 -2.93 -8.79 20.81
C ALA A 276 -2.96 -8.46 22.31
N GLY A 277 -2.31 -7.37 22.74
CA GLY A 277 -2.36 -6.91 24.14
C GLY A 277 -3.72 -6.30 24.55
N ILE A 278 -4.58 -5.97 23.58
CA ILE A 278 -5.91 -5.43 23.80
C ILE A 278 -6.98 -6.54 23.87
N ARG A 279 -6.77 -7.69 23.21
CA ARG A 279 -7.71 -8.83 23.24
C ARG A 279 -7.40 -9.87 24.33
N GLU A 280 -6.15 -10.02 24.74
CA GLU A 280 -5.81 -10.89 25.88
C GLU A 280 -5.92 -10.11 27.20
N THR A 281 -7.05 -10.28 27.88
CA THR A 281 -7.12 -10.02 29.32
C THR A 281 -7.12 -11.34 30.06
N ILE A 282 -6.42 -11.31 31.21
CA ILE A 282 -6.35 -12.29 32.30
C ILE A 282 -5.08 -13.19 32.24
N ASP A 283 -4.11 -12.79 33.08
CA ASP A 283 -3.14 -13.64 33.80
C ASP A 283 -1.75 -14.05 33.26
N THR A 284 -1.25 -13.59 32.11
CA THR A 284 0.12 -14.03 31.69
C THR A 284 1.09 -12.98 31.13
N ILE A 285 0.91 -11.68 31.37
CA ILE A 285 1.85 -10.65 30.88
C ILE A 285 2.31 -9.66 31.97
N GLU A 286 2.85 -10.16 33.07
CA GLU A 286 3.71 -9.34 33.95
C GLU A 286 5.19 -9.36 33.54
N LYS A 287 5.55 -10.10 32.47
CA LYS A 287 6.94 -10.22 31.99
C LYS A 287 7.20 -9.95 30.50
N ILE A 288 6.15 -9.73 29.68
CA ILE A 288 6.27 -9.29 28.27
C ILE A 288 5.91 -7.80 28.15
N GLY A 289 6.31 -6.91 29.07
CA GLY A 289 7.68 -6.53 29.39
C GLY A 289 7.88 -5.10 28.86
N VAL A 290 8.29 -4.15 29.71
CA VAL A 290 8.47 -2.71 29.43
C VAL A 290 9.05 -2.39 28.03
N GLN A 291 9.92 -3.27 27.54
CA GLN A 291 10.52 -3.22 26.21
C GLN A 291 9.51 -3.25 25.06
N LYS A 292 8.49 -4.13 25.08
CA LYS A 292 7.46 -4.21 24.03
C LYS A 292 6.60 -2.95 23.98
N THR A 293 6.23 -2.41 25.15
CA THR A 293 5.52 -1.14 25.25
C THR A 293 6.34 0.03 24.71
N ARG A 294 7.66 0.06 24.99
CA ARG A 294 8.57 1.06 24.41
C ARG A 294 8.66 0.95 22.89
N GLU A 295 8.81 -0.25 22.35
CA GLU A 295 8.85 -0.46 20.90
C GLU A 295 7.56 0.01 20.19
N ILE A 296 6.39 -0.20 20.80
CA ILE A 296 5.10 0.26 20.28
C ILE A 296 5.02 1.78 20.28
N ILE A 297 5.41 2.41 21.40
CA ILE A 297 5.47 3.87 21.55
C ILE A 297 6.43 4.48 20.52
N GLU A 298 7.60 3.89 20.31
CA GLU A 298 8.58 4.34 19.34
C GLU A 298 8.05 4.27 17.90
N LYS A 299 7.34 3.18 17.55
CA LYS A 299 6.76 2.97 16.22
C LYS A 299 5.48 3.76 15.94
N SER A 300 4.89 4.38 16.95
CA SER A 300 3.64 5.14 16.82
C SER A 300 3.89 6.61 16.50
N ASP A 301 3.01 7.16 15.66
CA ASP A 301 2.94 8.58 15.32
C ASP A 301 2.10 9.37 16.34
N LEU A 302 1.10 8.70 16.92
CA LEU A 302 0.19 9.24 17.93
C LEU A 302 -0.12 8.19 19.01
N ILE A 303 -0.25 8.65 20.25
CA ILE A 303 -0.59 7.81 21.39
C ILE A 303 -1.94 8.24 21.97
N LEU A 304 -2.83 7.27 22.15
CA LEU A 304 -4.06 7.43 22.93
C LEU A 304 -3.78 6.90 24.33
N TYR A 305 -3.53 7.79 25.29
CA TYR A 305 -3.28 7.41 26.67
C TYR A 305 -4.59 7.37 27.44
N VAL A 306 -5.03 6.18 27.84
CA VAL A 306 -6.32 5.97 28.51
C VAL A 306 -6.13 5.89 30.03
N MET A 307 -6.86 6.72 30.75
CA MET A 307 -6.93 6.75 32.21
C MET A 307 -8.37 6.55 32.69
N ASP A 308 -8.52 5.90 33.84
CA ASP A 308 -9.80 5.76 34.53
C ASP A 308 -9.97 6.92 35.53
N VAL A 309 -11.02 7.74 35.36
CA VAL A 309 -11.25 8.87 36.27
C VAL A 309 -11.76 8.44 37.65
N SER A 310 -12.22 7.21 37.81
CA SER A 310 -12.76 6.66 39.06
C SER A 310 -11.68 6.08 39.99
N GLU A 311 -10.43 6.02 39.54
CA GLU A 311 -9.27 5.56 40.29
C GLU A 311 -8.29 6.71 40.58
N ASP A 312 -7.48 6.55 41.64
CA ASP A 312 -6.40 7.48 41.95
C ASP A 312 -5.25 7.39 40.94
N PHE A 313 -4.50 8.48 40.85
CA PHE A 313 -3.27 8.53 40.07
C PHE A 313 -2.15 7.74 40.78
N THR A 314 -1.46 6.87 40.05
CA THR A 314 -0.47 5.93 40.61
C THR A 314 0.93 6.14 40.03
N SER A 315 1.95 5.52 40.64
CA SER A 315 3.32 5.52 40.11
C SER A 315 3.42 4.89 38.72
N LYS A 316 2.60 3.88 38.41
CA LYS A 316 2.52 3.26 37.08
C LYS A 316 2.02 4.26 36.01
N ASP A 317 1.11 5.18 36.39
CA ASP A 317 0.65 6.23 35.48
C ASP A 317 1.78 7.23 35.18
N MET A 318 2.62 7.57 36.18
CA MET A 318 3.83 8.37 35.96
C MET A 318 4.84 7.66 35.07
N GLU A 319 5.06 6.36 35.24
CA GLU A 319 5.98 5.58 34.40
C GLU A 319 5.55 5.59 32.94
N ILE A 320 4.26 5.37 32.67
CA ILE A 320 3.70 5.43 31.31
C ILE A 320 3.85 6.84 30.75
N LEU A 321 3.46 7.87 31.51
CA LEU A 321 3.61 9.27 31.10
C LEU A 321 5.05 9.62 30.72
N ASN A 322 6.01 9.27 31.58
CA ASN A 322 7.43 9.49 31.31
C ASN A 322 7.93 8.76 30.05
N SER A 323 7.29 7.65 29.67
CA SER A 323 7.63 6.93 28.43
C SER A 323 7.03 7.55 27.17
N ILE A 324 5.99 8.38 27.28
CA ILE A 324 5.26 8.96 26.13
C ILE A 324 5.41 10.47 25.98
N THR A 325 6.03 11.17 26.94
CA THR A 325 6.17 12.64 26.93
C THR A 325 6.91 13.21 25.73
N SER A 326 7.79 12.42 25.11
CA SER A 326 8.51 12.79 23.88
C SER A 326 7.70 12.59 22.59
N LYS A 327 6.49 12.03 22.69
CA LYS A 327 5.60 11.70 21.57
C LYS A 327 4.34 12.57 21.61
N LYS A 328 3.67 12.70 20.45
CA LYS A 328 2.33 13.28 20.39
C LYS A 328 1.36 12.31 21.05
N PHE A 329 0.59 12.79 22.02
CA PHE A 329 -0.46 11.98 22.65
C PHE A 329 -1.73 12.78 22.94
N ILE A 330 -2.84 12.05 23.03
CA ILE A 330 -4.14 12.53 23.49
C ILE A 330 -4.45 11.79 24.78
N LEU A 331 -4.76 12.53 25.84
CA LEU A 331 -5.20 11.96 27.11
C LEU A 331 -6.70 11.65 27.01
N ILE A 332 -7.06 10.39 27.21
CA ILE A 332 -8.43 9.91 27.23
C ILE A 332 -8.80 9.60 28.68
N MET A 333 -9.66 10.44 29.24
CA MET A 333 -10.26 10.26 30.56
C MET A 333 -11.55 9.45 30.41
N ASN A 334 -11.47 8.16 30.68
CA ASN A 334 -12.58 7.22 30.56
C ASN A 334 -13.34 7.04 31.89
N LYS A 335 -14.57 6.52 31.80
CA LYS A 335 -15.50 6.23 32.91
C LYS A 335 -15.99 7.49 33.64
N ILE A 336 -16.22 8.57 32.90
CA ILE A 336 -16.78 9.83 33.47
C ILE A 336 -18.21 9.67 34.01
N ASP A 337 -18.87 8.55 33.75
CA ASP A 337 -20.13 8.16 34.37
C ASP A 337 -19.98 7.73 35.85
N LEU A 338 -18.76 7.49 36.33
CA LEU A 338 -18.45 7.12 37.70
C LEU A 338 -17.95 8.33 38.53
N PRO A 339 -18.02 8.26 39.87
CA PRO A 339 -17.48 9.32 40.74
C PRO A 339 -15.98 9.53 40.50
N ARG A 340 -15.59 10.77 40.16
CA ARG A 340 -14.20 11.15 39.90
C ARG A 340 -13.35 11.09 41.17
N LYS A 341 -12.32 10.23 41.16
CA LYS A 341 -11.27 10.17 42.18
C LYS A 341 -9.92 10.66 41.66
N LEU A 342 -9.71 10.60 40.35
CA LEU A 342 -8.45 10.93 39.72
C LEU A 342 -8.03 12.38 40.00
N LYS A 343 -6.92 12.53 40.71
CA LYS A 343 -6.23 13.80 40.95
C LYS A 343 -4.89 13.78 40.22
N LEU A 344 -4.80 14.58 39.16
CA LEU A 344 -3.55 14.74 38.43
C LEU A 344 -2.59 15.65 39.23
N PRO A 345 -1.29 15.33 39.28
CA PRO A 345 -0.29 16.24 39.80
C PRO A 345 -0.34 17.63 39.13
N GLU A 346 -0.24 18.71 39.90
CA GLU A 346 -0.38 20.09 39.41
C GLU A 346 0.64 20.49 38.31
N HIS A 347 1.79 19.81 38.27
CA HIS A 347 2.82 20.04 37.26
C HIS A 347 2.51 19.39 35.90
N LEU A 348 1.48 18.56 35.80
CA LEU A 348 1.06 17.92 34.56
C LEU A 348 -0.06 18.73 33.91
N LEU A 349 0.32 19.56 32.93
CA LEU A 349 -0.63 20.28 32.07
C LEU A 349 -0.77 19.54 30.74
N PHE A 350 -2.01 19.17 30.40
CA PHE A 350 -2.33 18.48 29.16
C PHE A 350 -3.18 19.39 28.26
N ASN A 351 -2.73 19.61 27.03
CA ASN A 351 -3.45 20.45 26.06
C ASN A 351 -4.55 19.69 25.30
N ASN A 352 -4.44 18.35 25.21
CA ASN A 352 -5.34 17.50 24.44
C ASN A 352 -5.97 16.44 25.35
N ILE A 353 -7.06 16.80 26.01
CA ILE A 353 -7.84 15.90 26.88
C ILE A 353 -9.19 15.62 26.25
N VAL A 354 -9.60 14.35 26.22
CA VAL A 354 -10.93 13.92 25.82
C VAL A 354 -11.55 13.12 26.96
N GLU A 355 -12.69 13.58 27.46
CA GLU A 355 -13.49 12.90 28.49
C GLU A 355 -14.57 12.04 27.83
N ILE A 356 -14.61 10.74 28.14
CA ILE A 356 -15.53 9.78 27.52
C ILE A 356 -16.09 8.76 28.51
N SER A 357 -17.22 8.16 28.16
CA SER A 357 -17.77 6.97 28.80
C SER A 357 -17.98 5.89 27.74
N LEU A 358 -17.16 4.84 27.79
CA LEU A 358 -17.19 3.72 26.83
C LEU A 358 -18.12 2.58 27.25
N PHE A 359 -18.64 2.62 28.48
CA PHE A 359 -19.68 1.73 28.97
C PHE A 359 -20.90 2.58 29.34
N LYS A 360 -22.00 2.44 28.60
CA LYS A 360 -23.30 2.74 29.22
C LYS A 360 -23.54 1.65 30.26
N SER A 361 -23.20 1.94 31.51
CA SER A 361 -23.78 1.26 32.66
C SER A 361 -25.28 1.16 32.40
N GLY A 362 -25.78 -0.07 32.22
CA GLY A 362 -27.10 -0.33 31.66
C GLY A 362 -28.21 0.44 32.38
N LYS A 363 -29.18 0.90 31.60
CA LYS A 363 -30.58 0.76 31.95
C LYS A 363 -31.19 -0.27 31.01
#